data_AF-A0AAV6G907-F1
#
_entry.id   AF-A0AAV6G907-F1
#
_cell.length_a   1.000
_cell.length_b   1.000
_cell.length_c   1.000
_cell.angle_alpha   90.00
_cell.angle_beta   90.00
_cell.angle_gamma   90.00
#
_symmetry.space_group_name_H-M   'P 1'
#
loop_
_entity.id
_entity.type
_entity.pdbx_description
1 polymer ?
#
loop_
_entity_poly.entity_id
_entity_poly.type
_entity_poly.pdbx_seq_one_letter_code
_entity_poly.pdbx_strand_id
1 'polypeptide(L)'
;MQKTVAVLGGGIGGLSACYHLSKSPQVSKVVLLEGSGRCGGWLSSTRREDGAVFEQGPRAVRPAGAVGKNTLNMVSELGLESEVLPVTYDHVASKNRYLYVGGQLHKMPSSLG
;
A
#
# COMPACT_ATOMS: atom_id res chain seq x y z
N MET A 1 25.26 3.16 23.14
CA MET A 1 25.35 1.84 22.49
C MET A 1 24.33 1.78 21.37
N GLN A 2 24.74 1.40 20.15
CA GLN A 2 23.80 1.16 19.05
C GLN A 2 23.11 -0.19 19.25
N LYS A 3 21.80 -0.26 18.96
CA LYS A 3 20.94 -1.42 19.25
C LYS A 3 20.82 -2.32 18.03
N THR A 4 20.75 -3.63 18.26
CA THR A 4 20.19 -4.59 17.28
C THR A 4 18.71 -4.77 17.56
N VAL A 5 17.87 -4.67 16.53
CA VAL A 5 16.41 -4.80 16.65
C VAL A 5 15.94 -5.94 15.74
N ALA A 6 15.18 -6.88 16.30
CA ALA A 6 14.49 -7.90 15.53
C ALA A 6 13.03 -7.48 15.28
N VAL A 7 12.56 -7.65 14.05
CA VAL A 7 11.18 -7.41 13.62
C VAL A 7 10.57 -8.74 13.19
N LEU A 8 9.45 -9.11 13.79
CA LEU A 8 8.73 -10.36 13.51
C LEU A 8 7.60 -10.09 12.52
N GLY A 9 7.64 -10.75 11.36
CA GLY A 9 6.68 -10.63 10.27
C GLY A 9 7.14 -9.67 9.17
N GLY A 10 7.29 -10.19 7.96
CA GLY A 10 7.63 -9.48 6.71
C GLY A 10 6.43 -8.97 5.93
N GLY A 11 5.29 -8.73 6.59
CA GLY A 11 4.17 -7.98 6.01
C GLY A 11 4.49 -6.48 5.87
N ILE A 12 3.59 -5.70 5.25
CA ILE A 12 3.82 -4.27 5.03
C ILE A 12 4.16 -3.49 6.31
N GLY A 13 3.49 -3.80 7.43
CA GLY A 13 3.79 -3.15 8.72
C GLY A 13 5.21 -3.45 9.22
N GLY A 14 5.68 -4.69 9.09
CA GLY A 14 7.03 -5.08 9.50
C GLY A 14 8.11 -4.54 8.56
N LEU A 15 7.86 -4.56 7.24
CA LEU A 15 8.75 -3.93 6.27
C LEU A 15 8.86 -2.41 6.48
N SER A 16 7.75 -1.72 6.73
CA SER A 16 7.76 -0.30 7.08
C SER A 16 8.50 -0.04 8.40
N ALA A 17 8.34 -0.90 9.41
CA ALA A 17 9.11 -0.79 10.64
C ALA A 17 10.62 -0.93 10.38
N CYS A 18 11.04 -1.94 9.60
CA CYS A 18 12.43 -2.11 9.20
C CYS A 18 12.99 -0.89 8.47
N TYR A 19 12.21 -0.33 7.54
CA TYR A 19 12.56 0.87 6.78
C TYR A 19 12.82 2.10 7.67
N HIS A 20 11.94 2.36 8.64
CA HIS A 20 12.15 3.48 9.55
C HIS A 20 13.28 3.21 10.56
N LEU A 21 13.43 1.97 11.03
CA LEU A 21 14.52 1.58 11.93
C LEU A 21 15.89 1.70 11.24
N SER A 22 16.01 1.39 9.95
CA SER A 22 17.28 1.48 9.22
C SER A 22 17.75 2.93 9.03
N LYS A 23 16.87 3.91 9.18
CA LYS A 23 17.21 5.34 9.16
C LYS A 23 17.58 5.89 10.55
N SER A 24 17.37 5.12 11.61
CA SER A 24 17.61 5.58 12.98
C SER A 24 19.09 5.48 13.34
N PRO A 25 19.75 6.57 13.79
CA PRO A 25 21.16 6.53 14.21
C PRO A 25 21.38 5.68 15.47
N GLN A 26 20.31 5.28 16.16
CA GLN A 26 20.36 4.46 17.37
C GLN A 26 20.37 2.96 17.09
N VAL A 27 20.11 2.54 15.84
CA VAL A 27 19.98 1.14 15.43
C VAL A 27 21.15 0.79 14.52
N SER A 28 22.01 -0.13 14.95
CA SER A 28 23.14 -0.62 14.14
C SER A 28 22.77 -1.78 13.23
N LYS A 29 21.73 -2.54 13.58
CA LYS A 29 21.30 -3.72 12.82
C LYS A 29 19.81 -3.96 12.98
N VAL A 30 19.14 -4.18 11.86
CA VAL A 30 17.74 -4.63 11.80
C VAL A 30 17.73 -6.07 11.29
N VAL A 31 17.03 -6.96 12.01
CA VAL A 31 16.84 -8.36 11.62
C VAL A 31 15.35 -8.59 11.37
N LEU A 32 14.98 -8.88 10.12
CA LEU A 32 13.62 -9.24 9.76
C LEU A 32 13.46 -10.76 9.79
N LEU A 33 12.44 -11.25 10.50
CA LEU A 33 12.10 -12.66 10.57
C LEU A 33 10.69 -12.86 9.98
N GLU A 34 10.61 -13.51 8.82
CA GLU A 34 9.35 -13.83 8.14
C GLU A 34 9.15 -15.35 8.12
N GLY A 35 7.95 -15.81 8.49
CA GLY A 35 7.65 -17.23 8.60
C GLY A 35 7.33 -17.93 7.27
N SER A 36 6.94 -17.17 6.25
CA SER A 36 6.63 -17.69 4.92
C SER A 36 7.80 -17.55 3.94
N GLY A 37 7.64 -18.09 2.74
CA GLY A 37 8.63 -18.00 1.66
C GLY A 37 8.71 -16.63 0.95
N ARG A 38 7.96 -15.61 1.41
CA ARG A 38 7.94 -14.28 0.77
C ARG A 38 7.62 -13.17 1.76
N CYS A 39 8.13 -11.96 1.48
CA CYS A 39 7.66 -10.75 2.15
C CYS A 39 6.44 -10.15 1.44
N GLY A 40 5.74 -9.24 2.11
CA GLY A 40 4.59 -8.48 1.61
C GLY A 40 3.27 -8.78 2.35
N GLY A 41 3.16 -9.94 3.00
CA GLY A 41 1.91 -10.37 3.63
C GLY A 41 0.76 -10.37 2.62
N TRP A 42 -0.35 -9.70 2.96
CA TRP A 42 -1.52 -9.56 2.09
C TRP A 42 -1.28 -8.78 0.79
N LEU A 43 -0.19 -8.01 0.70
CA LEU A 43 0.17 -7.33 -0.56
C LEU A 43 0.84 -8.36 -1.46
N SER A 44 0.15 -8.78 -2.51
CA SER A 44 0.63 -9.77 -3.48
C SER A 44 -0.08 -9.57 -4.80
N SER A 45 0.69 -9.65 -5.89
CA SER A 45 0.19 -9.46 -7.25
C SER A 45 0.61 -10.63 -8.12
N THR A 46 -0.28 -11.08 -9.00
CA THR A 46 0.02 -12.09 -10.03
C THR A 46 -0.02 -11.41 -11.40
N ARG A 47 1.04 -11.58 -12.20
CA ARG A 47 1.11 -11.08 -13.57
C ARG A 47 0.83 -12.21 -14.54
N ARG A 48 -0.06 -11.98 -15.51
CA ARG A 48 -0.35 -12.92 -16.60
C ARG A 48 0.50 -12.59 -17.83
N GLU A 49 0.59 -13.55 -18.75
CA GLU A 49 1.34 -13.43 -20.00
C GLU A 49 0.82 -12.31 -20.91
N ASP A 50 -0.48 -12.00 -20.82
CA ASP A 50 -1.13 -10.88 -21.53
C ASP A 50 -0.84 -9.50 -20.91
N GLY A 51 -0.03 -9.44 -19.85
CA GLY A 51 0.32 -8.22 -19.13
C GLY A 51 -0.69 -7.82 -18.05
N ALA A 52 -1.79 -8.55 -17.87
CA ALA A 52 -2.76 -8.25 -16.83
C ALA A 52 -2.19 -8.49 -15.42
N VAL A 53 -2.53 -7.61 -14.49
CA VAL A 53 -2.12 -7.69 -13.08
C VAL A 53 -3.33 -7.98 -12.19
N PHE A 54 -3.25 -9.05 -11.41
CA PHE A 54 -4.27 -9.46 -10.45
C PHE A 54 -3.75 -9.24 -9.04
N GLU A 55 -4.31 -8.24 -8.35
CA GLU A 55 -4.02 -7.99 -6.94
C GLU A 55 -4.80 -8.96 -6.05
N GLN A 56 -4.07 -9.69 -5.21
CA GLN A 56 -4.62 -10.72 -4.30
C GLN A 56 -5.10 -10.14 -2.96
N GLY A 57 -4.95 -8.82 -2.76
CA GLY A 57 -5.30 -8.13 -1.54
C GLY A 57 -5.60 -6.65 -1.79
N PRO A 58 -4.94 -5.71 -1.08
CA PRO A 58 -5.09 -4.29 -1.39
C PRO A 58 -4.64 -3.99 -2.83
N ARG A 59 -5.45 -3.19 -3.55
CA ARG A 59 -5.18 -2.83 -4.96
C ARG A 59 -4.93 -1.34 -5.20
N ALA A 60 -5.07 -0.52 -4.15
CA ALA A 60 -4.91 0.93 -4.23
C ALA A 60 -4.67 1.52 -2.84
N VAL A 61 -4.01 2.68 -2.80
CA VAL A 61 -3.80 3.49 -1.59
C VAL A 61 -4.46 4.86 -1.79
N ARG A 62 -5.14 5.37 -0.77
CA ARG A 62 -5.68 6.74 -0.80
C ARG A 62 -4.61 7.73 -0.33
N PRO A 63 -4.25 8.74 -1.13
CA PRO A 63 -3.18 9.69 -0.75
C PRO A 63 -3.64 10.78 0.21
N ALA A 64 -4.95 10.90 0.47
CA ALA A 64 -5.52 11.95 1.30
C ALA A 64 -5.15 11.82 2.78
N GLY A 65 -4.98 12.97 3.46
CA GLY A 65 -4.67 13.05 4.88
C GLY A 65 -3.19 12.77 5.21
N ALA A 66 -2.83 12.92 6.49
CA ALA A 66 -1.45 12.79 6.96
C ALA A 66 -0.86 11.39 6.68
N VAL A 67 -1.65 10.33 6.88
CA VAL A 67 -1.23 8.93 6.66
C VAL A 67 -0.96 8.64 5.18
N GLY A 68 -1.82 9.14 4.28
CA GLY A 68 -1.65 8.99 2.84
C GLY A 68 -0.39 9.72 2.35
N LYS A 69 -0.17 10.96 2.82
CA LYS A 69 1.06 11.72 2.53
C LYS A 69 2.31 11.00 3.04
N ASN A 70 2.27 10.44 4.25
CA ASN A 70 3.40 9.67 4.79
C ASN A 70 3.75 8.46 3.90
N THR A 71 2.73 7.80 3.34
CA THR A 71 2.94 6.69 2.40
C THR A 71 3.59 7.18 1.11
N LEU A 72 3.14 8.31 0.55
CA LEU A 72 3.73 8.89 -0.66
C LEU A 72 5.18 9.36 -0.44
N ASN A 73 5.50 9.90 0.74
CA ASN A 73 6.88 10.24 1.08
C ASN A 73 7.77 8.99 1.07
N MET A 74 7.31 7.88 1.66
CA MET A 74 8.05 6.62 1.63
C MET A 74 8.21 6.08 0.20
N VAL A 75 7.17 6.17 -0.65
CA VAL A 75 7.26 5.82 -2.08
C VAL A 75 8.35 6.64 -2.77
N SER A 76 8.42 7.94 -2.48
CA SER A 76 9.41 8.83 -3.05
C SER A 76 10.84 8.53 -2.59
N GLU A 77 11.02 8.34 -1.29
CA GLU A 77 12.32 7.99 -0.72
C GLU A 77 12.82 6.60 -1.18
N LEU A 78 11.94 5.74 -1.69
CA LEU A 78 12.28 4.46 -2.32
C LEU A 78 12.54 4.57 -3.83
N GLY A 79 12.37 5.75 -4.44
CA GLY A 79 12.58 5.98 -5.87
C GLY A 79 11.50 5.36 -6.76
N LEU A 80 10.28 5.21 -6.26
CA LEU A 80 9.17 4.53 -6.94
C LEU A 80 8.15 5.50 -7.56
N GLU A 81 8.45 6.80 -7.64
CA GLU A 81 7.49 7.80 -8.12
C GLU A 81 7.07 7.56 -9.57
N SER A 82 8.00 7.11 -10.42
CA SER A 82 7.73 6.82 -11.83
C SER A 82 6.81 5.60 -12.04
N GLU A 83 6.70 4.74 -11.03
CA GLU A 83 5.87 3.54 -11.05
C GLU A 83 4.45 3.80 -10.52
N VAL A 84 4.16 5.01 -10.03
CA VAL A 84 2.84 5.36 -9.51
C VAL A 84 1.85 5.50 -10.66
N LEU A 85 0.75 4.76 -10.57
CA LEU A 85 -0.40 4.86 -11.47
C LEU A 85 -1.53 5.63 -10.77
N PRO A 86 -1.63 6.97 -10.93
CA PRO A 86 -2.62 7.77 -10.22
C PRO A 86 -4.00 7.63 -10.87
N VAL A 87 -5.05 7.58 -10.04
CA VAL A 87 -6.42 7.82 -10.47
C VAL A 87 -6.80 9.23 -10.03
N THR A 88 -7.01 10.13 -10.97
CA THR A 88 -7.31 11.53 -10.70
C THR A 88 -8.72 11.71 -10.11
N TYR A 89 -8.96 12.81 -9.41
CA TYR A 89 -10.25 13.09 -8.76
C TYR A 89 -11.40 13.27 -9.77
N ASP A 90 -11.08 13.72 -10.98
CA ASP A 90 -12.05 13.94 -12.05
C ASP A 90 -12.43 12.67 -12.81
N HIS A 91 -11.64 11.60 -12.70
CA HIS A 91 -11.88 10.31 -13.34
C HIS A 91 -13.15 9.62 -12.81
N VAL A 92 -13.90 8.93 -13.68
CA VAL A 92 -15.16 8.24 -13.32
C VAL A 92 -14.99 7.20 -12.22
N ALA A 93 -13.84 6.52 -12.19
CA ALA A 93 -13.50 5.53 -11.17
C ALA A 93 -13.35 6.14 -9.75
N SER A 94 -13.03 7.43 -9.65
CA SER A 94 -12.92 8.14 -8.36
C SER A 94 -14.29 8.63 -7.86
N LYS A 95 -15.18 8.97 -8.78
CA LYS A 95 -16.48 9.61 -8.51
C LYS A 95 -17.62 8.63 -8.27
N ASN A 96 -17.62 7.51 -8.99
CA ASN A 96 -18.79 6.64 -9.02
C ASN A 96 -18.60 5.44 -8.06
N ARG A 97 -19.50 5.33 -7.09
CA ARG A 97 -19.66 4.16 -6.21
C ARG A 97 -21.08 3.64 -6.37
N TYR A 98 -21.25 2.33 -6.35
CA TYR A 98 -22.54 1.69 -6.58
C TYR A 98 -22.87 0.73 -5.44
N LEU A 99 -24.15 0.57 -5.16
CA LEU A 99 -24.70 -0.51 -4.35
C LEU A 99 -25.54 -1.43 -5.25
N TYR A 100 -25.39 -2.74 -5.07
CA TYR A 100 -26.23 -3.73 -5.75
C TYR A 100 -27.39 -4.11 -4.83
N VAL A 101 -28.61 -3.68 -5.17
CA VAL A 101 -29.81 -3.89 -4.36
C VAL A 101 -31.00 -4.13 -5.28
N GLY A 102 -31.81 -5.17 -4.99
CA GLY A 102 -33.02 -5.47 -5.76
C GLY A 102 -32.74 -5.86 -7.22
N GLY A 103 -31.64 -6.56 -7.49
CA GLY A 103 -31.30 -7.00 -8.84
C GLY A 103 -30.65 -5.93 -9.73
N GLN A 104 -30.41 -4.72 -9.23
CA GLN A 104 -29.89 -3.59 -10.01
C GLN A 104 -28.75 -2.85 -9.29
N LEU A 105 -27.91 -2.16 -10.07
CA LEU A 105 -26.86 -1.27 -9.57
C LEU A 105 -27.40 0.15 -9.40
N HIS A 106 -27.27 0.68 -8.19
CA HIS A 106 -27.68 2.04 -7.85
C HIS A 106 -26.45 2.89 -7.56
N LYS A 107 -26.31 4.02 -8.27
CA LYS A 107 -25.22 4.96 -8.03
C LYS A 107 -25.45 5.69 -6.70
N MET A 108 -24.43 5.69 -5.84
CA MET A 108 -24.45 6.42 -4.57
C MET A 108 -24.37 7.94 -4.80
N PRO A 109 -25.11 8.76 -4.02
CA PRO A 109 -24.94 10.20 -4.00
C PRO A 109 -23.50 10.59 -3.58
N SER A 110 -22.95 11.63 -4.22
CA SER A 110 -21.61 12.15 -3.92
C SER A 110 -21.62 13.43 -3.07
N SER A 111 -22.80 14.01 -2.81
CA SER A 111 -23.03 15.20 -1.98
C SER A 111 -24.46 15.15 -1.42
N LEU A 112 -24.79 16.07 -0.51
CA LEU A 112 -26.10 16.14 0.17
C LEU A 112 -27.20 16.84 -0.64
N GLY A 113 -26.92 17.27 -1.87
CA GLY A 113 -27.78 18.20 -2.63
C GLY A 113 -27.43 19.65 -2.34
#